data_AF-A0AAJ1JGP9-F1
#
_entry.id   AF-A0AAJ1JGP9-F1
#
_cell.length_a   1.000
_cell.length_b   1.000
_cell.length_c   1.000
_cell.angle_alpha   90.00
_cell.angle_beta   90.00
_cell.angle_gamma   90.00
#
_symmetry.space_group_name_H-M   'P 1'
#
loop_
_entity.id
_entity.type
_entity.pdbx_description
1 polymer ?
#
loop_
_entity_poly.entity_id
_entity_poly.type
_entity_poly.pdbx_seq_one_letter_code
_entity_poly.pdbx_strand_id
1 'polypeptide(L)' 'MSEKSKVPKLGISGKEGSKEVPRWAKGERPKVGENGNKFAERLLDNKYGKGNYDKGPNAEFNKIRKWGDRAFVDPK' A
#
# COMPACT_ATOMS: atom_id res chain seq x y z
N MET A 1 15.79 12.28 -11.30
CA MET A 1 15.69 10.87 -10.90
C MET A 1 14.23 10.48 -11.02
N SER A 2 13.84 9.63 -11.99
CA SER A 2 12.44 9.14 -12.03
C SER A 2 12.24 8.20 -10.85
N GLU A 3 11.36 8.58 -9.92
CA GLU A 3 10.96 7.72 -8.81
C GLU A 3 10.26 6.48 -9.37
N LYS A 4 11.02 5.39 -9.57
CA LYS A 4 10.45 4.12 -10.02
C LYS A 4 9.48 3.61 -8.95
N SER A 5 8.31 3.14 -9.38
CA SER A 5 7.38 2.42 -8.52
C SER A 5 7.73 0.93 -8.47
N LYS A 6 7.41 0.27 -7.37
CA LYS A 6 7.46 -1.18 -7.25
C LYS A 6 6.48 -1.83 -8.22
N VAL A 7 6.82 -3.02 -8.68
CA VAL A 7 5.98 -3.81 -9.59
C VAL A 7 5.10 -4.77 -8.79
N PRO A 8 3.87 -5.04 -9.23
CA PRO A 8 3.01 -6.01 -8.58
C PRO A 8 3.66 -7.40 -8.62
N LYS A 9 3.67 -8.07 -7.48
CA LYS A 9 4.18 -9.44 -7.34
C LYS A 9 3.21 -10.40 -8.02
N LEU A 10 3.66 -11.07 -9.08
CA LEU A 10 2.89 -12.08 -9.79
C LEU A 10 2.58 -13.27 -8.86
N GLY A 11 1.35 -13.78 -8.93
CA GLY A 11 0.87 -14.90 -8.10
C GLY A 11 0.18 -14.50 -6.79
N ILE A 12 0.19 -13.22 -6.42
CA ILE A 12 -0.55 -12.74 -5.26
C ILE A 12 -2.02 -12.52 -5.64
N SER A 13 -2.87 -13.50 -5.34
CA SER A 13 -4.31 -13.44 -5.54
C SER A 13 -5.05 -13.78 -4.23
N GLY A 14 -6.26 -13.24 -4.04
CA GLY A 14 -7.10 -13.61 -2.89
C GLY A 14 -6.71 -12.97 -1.55
N LYS A 15 -6.71 -13.75 -0.47
CA LYS A 15 -6.41 -13.31 0.91
C LYS A 15 -4.95 -12.84 1.07
N GLU A 16 -4.03 -13.45 0.34
CA GLU A 16 -2.60 -13.10 0.38
C GLU A 16 -2.31 -11.71 -0.18
N GLY A 17 -3.08 -11.26 -1.17
CA GLY A 17 -3.00 -9.92 -1.74
C GLY A 17 -3.74 -8.86 -0.96
N SER A 18 -4.17 -9.14 0.28
CA SER A 18 -5.01 -8.23 1.06
C SER A 18 -6.25 -7.78 0.28
N LYS A 19 -7.15 -8.73 -0.06
CA LYS A 19 -8.47 -8.45 -0.67
C LYS A 19 -9.26 -7.31 0.01
N GLU A 20 -8.98 -7.10 1.30
CA GLU A 20 -9.55 -6.05 2.15
C GLU A 20 -8.99 -4.65 1.90
N VAL A 21 -7.98 -4.49 1.03
CA VAL A 21 -7.49 -3.16 0.68
C VAL A 21 -8.62 -2.36 0.02
N PRO A 22 -8.83 -1.10 0.41
CA PRO A 22 -9.87 -0.27 -0.17
C PRO A 22 -9.76 -0.20 -1.69
N ARG A 23 -10.90 -0.24 -2.40
CA ARG A 23 -10.93 -0.24 -3.87
C ARG A 23 -10.19 0.96 -4.47
N TRP A 24 -10.29 2.12 -3.82
CA TRP A 24 -9.62 3.36 -4.23
C TRP A 24 -8.09 3.27 -4.16
N ALA A 25 -7.54 2.45 -3.26
CA ALA A 25 -6.09 2.29 -3.10
C ALA A 25 -5.50 1.29 -4.11
N LYS A 26 -6.30 0.39 -4.71
CA LYS A 26 -5.80 -0.67 -5.62
C LYS A 26 -5.07 -0.19 -6.87
N GLY A 27 -5.27 1.06 -7.29
CA GLY A 27 -4.57 1.66 -8.43
C GLY A 27 -3.17 2.19 -8.08
N GLU A 28 -2.88 2.34 -6.79
CA GLU A 28 -1.67 2.99 -6.30
C GLU A 28 -0.55 1.98 -6.05
N ARG A 29 0.70 2.41 -6.21
CA ARG A 29 1.87 1.53 -6.04
C ARG A 29 2.88 2.16 -5.09
N PRO A 30 3.52 1.37 -4.21
CA PRO A 30 4.62 1.87 -3.40
C PRO A 30 5.81 2.24 -4.28
N LYS A 31 6.57 3.25 -3.87
CA LYS A 31 7.81 3.64 -4.56
C LYS A 31 8.94 2.65 -4.26
N VAL A 32 9.95 2.57 -5.13
CA VAL A 32 11.17 1.81 -4.87
C VAL A 32 11.86 2.38 -3.63
N GLY A 33 12.21 1.52 -2.67
CA GLY A 33 12.70 1.92 -1.35
C GLY A 33 11.61 2.39 -0.35
N GLU A 34 10.35 2.47 -0.77
CA GLU A 34 9.22 2.72 0.14
C GLU A 34 8.79 1.41 0.81
N ASN A 35 8.56 1.46 2.12
CA ASN A 35 7.99 0.36 2.88
C ASN A 35 6.46 0.51 2.96
N GLY A 36 5.78 -0.56 3.39
CA GLY A 36 4.31 -0.53 3.52
C GLY A 36 3.79 0.61 4.42
N ASN A 37 4.55 1.03 5.45
CA ASN A 37 4.14 2.13 6.32
C ASN A 37 4.08 3.45 5.55
N LYS A 38 5.20 3.85 4.93
CA LYS A 38 5.29 5.08 4.15
C LYS A 38 4.24 5.12 3.02
N PHE A 39 4.03 3.98 2.38
CA PHE A 39 3.00 3.85 1.34
C PHE A 39 1.58 4.09 1.88
N ALA A 40 1.25 3.48 3.01
CA ALA A 40 -0.06 3.65 3.65
C ALA A 40 -0.27 5.07 4.17
N GLU A 41 0.75 5.68 4.79
CA GLU A 41 0.69 7.07 5.24
C GLU A 41 0.49 8.02 4.05
N ARG A 42 1.26 7.87 2.97
CA ARG A 42 1.09 8.69 1.74
C ARG A 42 -0.33 8.62 1.20
N LEU A 43 -0.89 7.42 1.12
CA LEU A 43 -2.23 7.20 0.58
C LEU A 43 -3.33 7.81 1.45
N LEU A 44 -3.22 7.62 2.76
CA LEU A 44 -4.23 8.10 3.70
C LEU A 44 -4.10 9.60 3.95
N ASP A 45 -2.88 10.13 4.00
CA ASP A 45 -2.64 11.58 4.03
C ASP A 45 -3.23 12.24 2.79
N ASN A 46 -3.08 11.66 1.60
CA ASN A 46 -3.66 12.20 0.37
C ASN A 46 -5.20 12.14 0.34
N LYS A 47 -5.81 11.12 0.95
CA LYS A 47 -7.27 10.94 0.90
C LYS A 47 -8.01 11.66 2.02
N TYR A 48 -7.53 11.50 3.25
CA TYR A 48 -8.19 11.98 4.46
C TYR A 48 -7.45 13.17 5.08
N GLY A 49 -6.17 13.37 4.78
CA GLY A 49 -5.31 14.32 5.47
C GLY A 49 -4.54 13.66 6.61
N LYS A 50 -3.37 14.22 6.91
CA LYS A 50 -2.47 13.72 7.95
C LYS A 50 -3.16 13.72 9.32
N GLY A 51 -3.26 12.55 9.93
CA GLY A 51 -3.90 12.37 11.25
C GLY A 51 -5.41 12.14 11.23
N ASN A 52 -6.06 12.14 10.06
CA ASN A 52 -7.50 11.92 9.92
C ASN A 52 -7.87 10.44 9.66
N TYR A 53 -7.00 9.50 10.03
CA TYR A 53 -7.20 8.07 9.82
C TYR A 53 -6.69 7.26 11.00
N ASP A 54 -7.39 6.16 11.28
CA ASP A 54 -7.01 5.24 12.34
C ASP A 54 -5.84 4.34 11.91
N LYS A 55 -4.98 3.98 12.86
CA LYS A 55 -3.83 3.07 12.67
C LYS A 55 -4.00 1.73 13.41
N GLY A 56 -5.18 1.46 13.94
CA GLY A 56 -5.53 0.24 14.66
C GLY A 56 -5.50 -1.03 13.82
N PRO A 57 -5.65 -2.21 14.45
CA PRO A 57 -5.44 -3.52 13.81
C PRO A 57 -6.36 -3.80 12.61
N ASN A 58 -7.58 -3.24 12.62
CA ASN A 58 -8.58 -3.38 11.54
C ASN A 58 -8.68 -2.16 10.62
N ALA A 59 -7.86 -1.13 10.85
CA ALA A 59 -7.92 0.12 10.11
C ALA A 59 -7.42 0.00 8.66
N GLU A 60 -7.83 0.94 7.81
CA GLU A 60 -7.38 1.03 6.42
C GLU A 60 -5.85 1.11 6.34
N PHE A 61 -5.21 1.79 7.29
CA PHE A 61 -3.75 1.88 7.38
C PHE A 61 -3.08 0.50 7.37
N ASN A 62 -3.51 -0.41 8.23
CA ASN A 62 -2.90 -1.74 8.31
C ASN A 62 -3.19 -2.60 7.08
N LYS A 63 -4.34 -2.41 6.44
CA LYS A 63 -4.72 -3.11 5.20
C LYS A 63 -3.84 -2.65 4.04
N ILE A 64 -3.68 -1.33 3.85
CA ILE A 64 -2.83 -0.74 2.81
C ILE A 64 -1.36 -1.05 3.08
N ARG A 65 -0.90 -0.99 4.33
CA ARG A 65 0.47 -1.33 4.73
C ARG A 65 0.85 -2.75 4.34
N LYS A 66 0.02 -3.73 4.74
CA LYS A 66 0.24 -5.15 4.39
C LYS A 66 0.19 -5.36 2.88
N TRP A 67 -0.70 -4.66 2.19
CA TRP A 67 -0.79 -4.73 0.74
C TRP A 67 0.47 -4.18 0.05
N GLY A 68 0.95 -3.00 0.44
CA GLY A 68 2.19 -2.40 -0.07
C GLY A 68 3.42 -3.29 0.13
N ASP A 69 3.46 -4.03 1.24
CA ASP A 69 4.57 -4.92 1.59
C ASP A 69 4.50 -6.29 0.87
N ARG A 70 3.30 -6.85 0.72
CA ARG A 70 3.11 -8.23 0.21
C ARG A 70 2.85 -8.30 -1.28
N ALA A 71 2.15 -7.31 -1.83
CA ALA A 71 1.68 -7.33 -3.21
C ALA A 71 2.66 -6.69 -4.19
N PHE A 72 3.76 -6.09 -3.71
CA PHE A 72 4.71 -5.38 -4.56
C PHE A 72 6.15 -5.74 -4.24
N VAL A 73 6.98 -5.76 -5.26
CA VAL A 73 8.43 -6.01 -5.17
C VAL A 73 9.19 -4.96 -5.96
N ASP A 74 10.43 -4.68 -5.55
CA ASP A 74 11.30 -3.79 -6.32
C ASP A 74 11.52 -4.35 -7.74
N PRO A 75 11.44 -3.50 -8.77
CA PRO A 75 11.71 -3.92 -10.14
C PRO A 75 13.18 -4.35 -10.24
N LYS A 76 13.39 -5.50 -10.87
CA LYS A 76 14.72 -6.09 -11.08
C LYS A 76 15.47 -5.38 -12.21
#